data_AF-A0A3N5JHE4-F1
#
_entry.id   AF-A0A3N5JHE4-F1
#
_cell.length_a   1.000
_cell.length_b   1.000
_cell.length_c   1.000
_cell.angle_alpha   90.00
_cell.angle_beta   90.00
_cell.angle_gamma   90.00
#
_symmetry.space_group_name_H-M   'P 1'
#
loop_
_entity.id
_entity.type
_entity.pdbx_description
1 polymer ?
#
loop_
_entity_poly.entity_id
_entity_poly.type
_entity_poly.pdbx_seq_one_letter_code
_entity_poly.pdbx_strand_id
1 'polypeptide(L)'
;IRPLPATAKDILFLNQRGTPLTRYGFWRILRGYLQQCRIQTPVTPHTFRHTFATHLIEGGADLRVVQELLGHASISTTEIYTHLDREYLRETIRTFHPRG
;
A
#
# COMPACT_ATOMS: atom_id res chain seq x y z
N ILE A 1 -25.00 -22.31 -5.21
CA ILE A 1 -24.06 -21.45 -4.45
C ILE A 1 -24.19 -21.85 -2.98
N ARG A 2 -23.12 -22.33 -2.34
CA ARG A 2 -23.17 -22.76 -0.93
C ARG A 2 -23.44 -21.53 -0.04
N PRO A 3 -24.42 -21.56 0.87
CA PRO A 3 -24.68 -20.42 1.74
C PRO A 3 -23.48 -20.17 2.65
N LEU A 4 -23.10 -18.90 2.78
CA LEU A 4 -22.02 -18.47 3.67
C LEU A 4 -22.45 -18.71 5.13
N PRO A 5 -21.55 -19.16 6.01
CA PRO A 5 -21.85 -19.30 7.43
C PRO A 5 -22.23 -17.94 8.03
N ALA A 6 -23.09 -17.92 9.05
CA ALA A 6 -23.59 -16.68 9.67
C ALA A 6 -22.46 -15.76 10.20
N THR A 7 -21.30 -16.33 10.53
CA THR A 7 -20.08 -15.64 10.96
C THR A 7 -19.33 -14.90 9.84
N ALA A 8 -19.72 -15.08 8.58
CA ALA A 8 -19.14 -14.43 7.40
C ALA A 8 -19.93 -13.20 6.93
N LYS A 9 -21.05 -12.86 7.58
CA LYS A 9 -21.83 -11.66 7.27
C LYS A 9 -20.93 -10.44 7.49
N ASP A 10 -20.82 -9.58 6.47
CA ASP A 10 -19.99 -8.36 6.43
C ASP A 10 -18.46 -8.54 6.37
N ILE A 11 -17.96 -9.73 6.00
CA ILE A 11 -16.52 -9.99 5.84
C ILE A 11 -16.15 -10.14 4.37
N LEU A 12 -15.33 -9.22 3.86
CA LEU A 12 -14.93 -9.21 2.45
C LEU A 12 -14.00 -10.37 2.07
N PHE A 13 -13.05 -10.72 2.93
CA PHE A 13 -12.04 -11.75 2.66
C PHE A 13 -12.29 -13.01 3.48
N LEU A 14 -12.70 -14.07 2.79
CA LEU A 14 -12.92 -15.40 3.37
C LEU A 14 -11.83 -16.37 2.91
N ASN A 15 -11.61 -17.42 3.69
CA ASN A 15 -10.80 -18.56 3.27
C ASN A 15 -11.65 -19.61 2.53
N GLN A 16 -11.00 -20.67 2.05
CA GLN A 16 -11.65 -21.75 1.29
C GLN A 16 -12.77 -22.49 2.04
N ARG A 17 -12.83 -22.39 3.37
CA ARG A 17 -13.87 -22.99 4.22
C ARG A 17 -15.05 -22.03 4.45
N GLY A 18 -15.01 -20.82 3.89
CA GLY A 18 -16.04 -19.79 4.06
C GLY A 18 -15.95 -19.05 5.40
N THR A 19 -14.85 -19.20 6.15
CA THR A 19 -14.62 -18.44 7.39
C THR A 19 -13.65 -17.28 7.14
N PRO A 20 -13.54 -16.31 8.06
CA PRO A 20 -12.69 -15.12 7.84
C PRO A 20 -11.24 -15.48 7.51
N LEU A 21 -10.63 -14.73 6.59
CA LEU A 21 -9.22 -14.91 6.27
C LEU A 21 -8.35 -14.50 7.46
N THR A 22 -7.55 -15.44 7.97
CA THR A 22 -6.63 -15.17 9.09
C THR A 22 -5.32 -14.57 8.59
N ARG A 23 -4.57 -13.89 9.47
CA ARG A 23 -3.22 -13.38 9.18
C ARG A 23 -2.29 -14.48 8.66
N TYR A 24 -2.30 -15.66 9.30
CA TYR A 24 -1.52 -16.81 8.84
C TYR A 24 -1.96 -17.27 7.43
N GLY A 25 -3.28 -17.28 7.17
CA GLY A 25 -3.83 -17.60 5.85
C GLY A 25 -3.35 -16.63 4.77
N PHE A 26 -3.36 -15.33 5.06
CA PHE A 26 -2.79 -14.30 4.18
C PHE A 26 -1.31 -14.57 3.88
N TRP A 27 -0.49 -14.83 4.90
CA TRP A 27 0.94 -15.12 4.70
C TRP A 27 1.18 -16.35 3.83
N ARG A 28 0.37 -17.40 3.98
CA ARG A 28 0.46 -18.60 3.15
C ARG A 28 0.15 -18.29 1.68
N ILE A 29 -0.89 -17.50 1.43
CA ILE A 29 -1.24 -17.04 0.07
C ILE A 29 -0.10 -16.21 -0.53
N LEU A 30 0.40 -15.23 0.24
CA LEU A 30 1.50 -14.38 -0.20
C LEU A 30 2.75 -15.20 -0.57
N ARG A 31 3.18 -16.11 0.30
CA ARG A 31 4.34 -16.99 0.01
C ARG A 31 4.15 -17.81 -1.26
N GLY A 32 2.94 -18.31 -1.51
CA GLY A 32 2.61 -19.03 -2.74
C GLY A 32 2.87 -18.19 -3.99
N TYR A 33 2.43 -16.92 -3.99
CA TYR A 33 2.68 -16.00 -5.10
C TYR A 33 4.15 -15.62 -5.24
N LEU A 34 4.86 -15.35 -4.15
CA LEU A 34 6.29 -15.03 -4.21
C LEU A 34 7.09 -16.16 -4.86
N GLN A 35 6.77 -17.41 -4.53
CA GLN A 35 7.38 -18.57 -5.15
C GLN A 35 7.08 -18.66 -6.65
N GLN A 36 5.83 -18.43 -7.06
CA GLN A 36 5.42 -18.43 -8.47
C GLN A 36 6.13 -17.33 -9.28
N CYS A 37 6.30 -16.15 -8.69
CA CYS A 37 7.00 -15.01 -9.29
C CYS A 37 8.53 -15.10 -9.17
N ARG A 38 9.08 -16.15 -8.54
CA ARG A 38 10.52 -16.33 -8.26
C ARG A 38 11.14 -15.16 -7.48
N ILE A 39 10.36 -14.52 -6.62
CA ILE A 39 10.83 -13.45 -5.74
C ILE A 39 11.45 -14.09 -4.51
N GLN A 40 12.76 -13.92 -4.34
CA GLN A 40 13.52 -14.49 -3.21
C GLN A 40 13.65 -13.52 -2.03
N THR A 41 13.35 -12.24 -2.24
CA THR A 41 13.41 -11.22 -1.20
C THR A 41 12.23 -11.32 -0.25
N PRO A 42 12.40 -10.99 1.04
CA PRO A 42 11.29 -10.92 1.98
C PRO A 42 10.29 -9.84 1.56
N VAL A 43 9.04 -10.25 1.28
CA VAL A 43 7.93 -9.35 0.99
C VAL A 43 6.89 -9.44 2.11
N THR A 44 6.47 -8.28 2.60
CA THR A 44 5.51 -8.13 3.69
C THR A 44 4.38 -7.17 3.28
N PRO A 45 3.28 -7.06 4.04
CA PRO A 45 2.31 -5.99 3.83
C PRO A 45 2.91 -4.58 3.77
N HIS A 46 3.94 -4.31 4.58
CA HIS A 46 4.65 -3.04 4.57
C HIS A 46 5.44 -2.81 3.28
N THR A 47 6.00 -3.87 2.68
CA THR A 47 6.67 -3.81 1.38
C THR A 47 5.70 -3.34 0.29
N PHE A 48 4.50 -3.94 0.20
CA PHE A 48 3.49 -3.51 -0.76
C PHE A 48 3.05 -2.05 -0.53
N ARG A 49 2.83 -1.68 0.73
CA ARG A 49 2.45 -0.31 1.10
C ARG A 49 3.50 0.70 0.66
N HIS A 50 4.77 0.39 0.90
CA HIS A 50 5.88 1.28 0.53
C HIS A 50 6.04 1.37 -0.99
N THR A 51 6.03 0.23 -1.70
CA THR A 51 6.11 0.23 -3.17
C THR A 51 4.95 1.01 -3.79
N PHE A 52 3.72 0.87 -3.28
CA PHE A 52 2.58 1.66 -3.74
C PHE A 52 2.79 3.16 -3.51
N ALA A 53 3.23 3.56 -2.31
CA ALA A 53 3.50 4.96 -1.98
C ALA A 53 4.57 5.57 -2.89
N THR A 54 5.71 4.89 -3.00
CA THR A 54 6.85 5.33 -3.82
C THR A 54 6.44 5.44 -5.28
N HIS A 55 5.75 4.44 -5.83
CA HIS A 55 5.32 4.45 -7.23
C HIS A 55 4.32 5.59 -7.54
N LEU A 56 3.45 5.95 -6.59
CA LEU A 56 2.56 7.10 -6.77
C LEU A 56 3.34 8.42 -6.78
N ILE A 57 4.29 8.58 -5.87
CA ILE A 57 5.09 9.81 -5.75
C ILE A 57 6.03 9.97 -6.96
N GLU A 58 6.69 8.89 -7.39
CA GLU A 58 7.50 8.88 -8.61
C GLU A 58 6.67 9.18 -9.87
N GLY A 59 5.39 8.81 -9.86
CA GLY A 59 4.41 9.16 -10.90
C GLY A 59 3.88 10.61 -10.82
N GLY A 60 4.35 11.42 -9.87
CA GLY A 60 3.96 12.82 -9.70
C GLY A 60 2.66 13.02 -8.89
N ALA A 61 2.17 12.00 -8.18
CA ALA A 61 1.02 12.16 -7.30
C ALA A 61 1.36 13.06 -6.10
N ASP A 62 0.43 13.94 -5.75
CA ASP A 62 0.55 14.80 -4.57
C ASP A 62 0.70 13.95 -3.30
N LEU A 63 1.69 14.29 -2.47
CA LEU A 63 1.99 13.58 -1.24
C LEU A 63 0.79 13.51 -0.28
N ARG A 64 -0.04 14.56 -0.20
CA ARG A 64 -1.26 14.57 0.62
C ARG A 64 -2.26 13.54 0.14
N VAL A 65 -2.43 13.40 -1.18
CA VAL A 65 -3.31 12.38 -1.77
C VAL A 65 -2.80 10.98 -1.45
N VAL A 66 -1.48 10.75 -1.55
CA VAL A 66 -0.88 9.46 -1.20
C VAL A 66 -1.08 9.13 0.28
N GLN A 67 -0.97 10.12 1.18
CA GLN A 67 -1.23 9.95 2.62
C GLN A 67 -2.68 9.58 2.92
N GLU A 68 -3.64 10.22 2.26
CA GLU A 68 -5.07 9.89 2.39
C GLU A 68 -5.36 8.46 1.92
N LEU A 69 -4.85 8.06 0.75
CA LEU A 69 -5.05 6.73 0.18
C LEU A 69 -4.46 5.61 1.03
N LEU A 70 -3.33 5.88 1.67
CA LEU A 70 -2.71 4.93 2.57
C LEU A 70 -3.43 4.88 3.93
N GLY A 71 -4.24 5.88 4.27
CA GLY A 71 -4.77 6.07 5.61
C GLY A 71 -3.65 6.44 6.58
N HIS A 72 -3.95 7.30 7.56
CA HIS A 72 -2.99 7.84 8.54
C HIS A 72 -2.19 6.81 9.37
N ALA A 73 -2.36 5.50 9.12
CA ALA A 73 -1.62 4.41 9.71
C ALA A 73 -0.13 4.49 9.35
N SER A 74 0.67 5.01 10.29
CA SER A 74 2.13 4.92 10.40
C SER A 74 2.86 4.88 9.06
N ILE A 75 3.20 6.06 8.58
CA ILE A 75 4.25 6.27 7.60
C ILE A 75 5.56 5.93 8.31
N SER A 76 5.96 4.65 8.28
CA SER A 76 7.35 4.32 8.57
C SER A 76 8.18 5.06 7.53
N THR A 77 8.88 6.12 7.95
CA THR A 77 9.65 7.14 7.19
C THR A 77 8.96 8.47 6.85
N THR A 78 8.30 9.12 7.82
CA THR A 78 7.92 10.55 7.72
C THR A 78 9.09 11.45 7.26
N GLU A 79 10.33 11.08 7.59
CA GLU A 79 11.55 11.80 7.20
C GLU A 79 11.83 11.74 5.69
N ILE A 80 11.70 10.58 5.04
CA ILE A 80 11.97 10.44 3.59
C ILE A 80 11.00 11.31 2.78
N TYR A 81 9.72 11.32 3.18
CA TYR A 81 8.71 12.09 2.46
C TYR A 81 8.79 13.60 2.74
N THR A 82 9.32 14.04 3.88
CA THR A 82 9.58 15.47 4.13
C THR A 82 10.67 16.02 3.21
N HIS A 83 11.69 15.20 2.92
CA HIS A 83 12.74 15.60 1.99
C HIS A 83 12.23 15.65 0.54
N LEU A 84 11.39 14.69 0.13
CA LEU A 84 10.74 14.69 -1.18
C LEU A 84 9.73 15.83 -1.35
N ASP A 85 8.95 16.16 -0.32
CA ASP A 85 8.03 17.31 -0.32
C ASP A 85 8.77 18.64 -0.53
N ARG A 86 9.96 18.82 0.04
CA ARG A 86 10.77 20.03 -0.20
C ARG A 86 11.26 20.14 -1.64
N GLU A 87 11.66 19.04 -2.26
CA GLU A 87 12.13 19.03 -3.65
C GLU A 87 10.95 19.25 -4.60
N TYR A 88 9.85 18.53 -4.39
CA TYR A 88 8.62 18.65 -5.18
C TYR A 88 7.93 20.01 -5.01
N LEU A 89 7.88 20.56 -3.79
CA LEU A 89 7.36 21.90 -3.54
C LEU A 89 8.23 22.96 -4.22
N ARG A 90 9.56 22.81 -4.19
CA ARG A 90 10.45 23.70 -4.96
C ARG A 90 10.21 23.61 -6.45
N GLU A 91 10.02 22.41 -6.99
CA GLU A 91 9.80 22.19 -8.41
C GLU A 91 8.41 22.68 -8.86
N THR A 92 7.37 22.43 -8.06
CA THR A 92 6.01 22.93 -8.28
C THR A 92 5.96 24.45 -8.19
N ILE A 93 6.62 25.05 -7.19
CA ILE A 93 6.79 26.50 -7.12
C ILE A 93 7.50 26.96 -8.39
N ARG A 94 8.68 26.46 -8.76
CA ARG A 94 9.37 26.87 -10.00
C ARG A 94 8.52 26.75 -11.27
N THR A 95 7.69 25.71 -11.35
CA THR A 95 6.88 25.44 -12.55
C THR A 95 5.64 26.33 -12.64
N PHE A 96 5.05 26.71 -11.50
CA PHE A 96 3.78 27.46 -11.46
C PHE A 96 3.89 28.85 -10.84
N HIS A 97 5.07 29.28 -10.37
CA HIS A 97 5.27 30.64 -9.91
C HIS A 97 5.28 31.59 -11.11
N PRO A 98 4.47 32.65 -11.11
CA PRO A 98 4.42 33.61 -12.23
C PRO A 98 5.71 34.42 -12.40
N ARG A 99 6.70 34.25 -11.51
CA ARG A 99 8.05 34.80 -11.57
C ARG A 99 9.01 33.79 -10.92
N GLY A 100 9.81 33.12 -11.75
CA GLY A 100 10.99 32.25 -11.48
C GLY A 100 11.29 31.78 -10.05
#